data_AF-A0A5C9BSR7-F1
#
_entry.id   AF-A0A5C9BSR7-F1
#
_cell.length_a   1.000
_cell.length_b   1.000
_cell.length_c   1.000
_cell.angle_alpha   90.00
_cell.angle_beta   90.00
_cell.angle_gamma   90.00
#
_symmetry.space_group_name_H-M   'P 1'
#
loop_
_entity.id
_entity.type
_entity.pdbx_description
1 polymer ?
#
loop_
_entity_poly.entity_id
_entity_poly.type
_entity_poly.pdbx_seq_one_letter_code
_entity_poly.pdbx_strand_id
1 'polypeptide(L)'
;MFANGAAGVTIFFILSGVVLGLSLDFDKSRLPSRYGKFLIKRFFRIYPAHVVCLLILCTVLIVFGIVNPGTFEKSSMFYNWFYRTAPDARAIITNLMLKQTYLNSVTWSVKVEMIVALFFPVLHLVSRANNNRAPFVQLIILLLLIGLSIVNPGGGVVLPHVYKFYLGLLIPTYGMALAAFFKYKKLSISTPTIVTLSIVAILVERQLVYGSYPGFGVIQALGAAVLIYVLMQNSGGWLFRLKALKKLGQYSYSFYLWHFPILWLMYYGLHTNLIFHGLIHSHAFALACVICVISIFAAYLFALISYLAIEHRGIIFGRNVATKFWS
;
A
#
# COMPACT_ATOMS: atom_id res chain seq x y z
N MET A 1 3.79 -6.24 18.26
CA MET A 1 2.68 -5.27 18.43
C MET A 1 3.04 -3.82 18.03
N PHE A 2 4.27 -3.50 17.58
CA PHE A 2 4.68 -2.09 17.35
C PHE A 2 4.52 -1.54 15.91
N ALA A 3 4.07 -2.34 14.93
CA ALA A 3 3.89 -1.87 13.55
C ALA A 3 2.41 -1.77 13.17
N ASN A 4 1.93 -0.54 12.91
CA ASN A 4 0.60 -0.31 12.36
C ASN A 4 0.62 -0.47 10.83
N GLY A 5 0.72 -1.71 10.34
CA GLY A 5 0.76 -2.00 8.90
C GLY A 5 -0.46 -1.42 8.14
N ALA A 6 -1.62 -1.34 8.77
CA ALA A 6 -2.83 -0.73 8.21
C ALA A 6 -2.65 0.77 7.92
N ALA A 7 -1.92 1.50 8.80
CA ALA A 7 -1.60 2.91 8.58
C ALA A 7 -0.75 3.13 7.34
N GLY A 8 0.28 2.30 7.15
CA GLY A 8 1.12 2.35 5.95
C GLY A 8 0.30 2.15 4.67
N VAL A 9 -0.65 1.21 4.68
CA VAL A 9 -1.52 0.95 3.53
C VAL A 9 -2.49 2.11 3.26
N THR A 10 -3.02 2.77 4.30
CA THR A 10 -3.87 3.96 4.09
C THR A 10 -3.10 5.12 3.44
N ILE A 11 -1.86 5.38 3.89
CA ILE A 11 -0.98 6.37 3.24
C ILE A 11 -0.72 5.96 1.78
N PHE A 12 -0.44 4.67 1.54
CA PHE A 12 -0.19 4.14 0.20
C PHE A 12 -1.38 4.33 -0.75
N PHE A 13 -2.62 4.07 -0.30
CA PHE A 13 -3.81 4.25 -1.14
C PHE A 13 -4.10 5.71 -1.47
N ILE A 14 -3.91 6.63 -0.53
CA ILE A 14 -4.11 8.06 -0.79
C ILE A 14 -3.03 8.59 -1.72
N LEU A 15 -1.76 8.22 -1.47
CA LEU A 15 -0.65 8.59 -2.36
C LEU A 15 -0.85 8.02 -3.77
N SER A 16 -1.37 6.79 -3.88
CA SER A 16 -1.75 6.20 -5.16
C SER A 16 -2.82 7.04 -5.86
N GLY A 17 -3.85 7.49 -5.15
CA GLY A 17 -4.85 8.42 -5.69
C GLY A 17 -4.23 9.67 -6.32
N VAL A 18 -3.29 10.31 -5.62
CA VAL A 18 -2.55 11.49 -6.11
C VAL A 18 -1.74 11.15 -7.36
N VAL A 19 -0.86 10.15 -7.28
CA VAL A 19 0.10 9.82 -8.35
C VAL A 19 -0.59 9.34 -9.62
N LEU A 20 -1.65 8.54 -9.48
CA LEU A 20 -2.43 8.05 -10.62
C LEU A 20 -3.24 9.17 -11.28
N GLY A 21 -3.83 10.06 -10.47
CA GLY A 21 -4.50 11.25 -10.97
C GLY A 21 -3.57 12.13 -11.80
N LEU A 22 -2.40 12.47 -11.23
CA LEU A 22 -1.38 13.25 -11.94
C LEU A 22 -0.88 12.55 -13.21
N SER A 23 -0.68 11.23 -13.18
CA SER A 23 -0.28 10.46 -14.36
C SER A 23 -1.31 10.55 -15.51
N LEU A 24 -2.61 10.62 -15.20
CA LEU A 24 -3.67 10.81 -16.18
C LEU A 24 -3.81 12.27 -16.64
N ASP A 25 -3.47 13.22 -15.77
CA ASP A 25 -3.43 14.66 -16.09
C ASP A 25 -2.29 14.99 -17.07
N PHE A 26 -1.13 14.33 -16.95
CA PHE A 26 0.03 14.56 -17.82
C PHE A 26 -0.07 13.96 -19.23
N ASP A 27 -0.82 12.86 -19.40
CA ASP A 27 -0.96 12.22 -20.72
C ASP A 27 -2.02 12.96 -21.54
N LYS A 28 -1.61 13.62 -22.63
CA LYS A 28 -2.50 14.43 -23.49
C LYS A 28 -3.23 13.62 -24.57
N SER A 29 -3.07 12.30 -24.62
CA SER A 29 -3.75 11.48 -25.63
C SER A 29 -5.27 11.47 -25.46
N ARG A 30 -5.99 11.07 -26.52
CA ARG A 30 -7.46 10.89 -26.50
C ARG A 30 -7.86 9.93 -25.38
N LEU A 31 -9.03 10.16 -24.78
CA LEU A 31 -9.50 9.44 -23.59
C LEU A 31 -9.35 7.90 -23.65
N PRO A 32 -9.80 7.19 -24.70
CA PRO A 32 -9.65 5.73 -24.77
C PRO A 32 -8.19 5.28 -24.76
N SER A 33 -7.33 5.93 -25.56
CA SER A 33 -5.90 5.67 -25.59
C SER A 33 -5.24 5.95 -24.25
N ARG A 34 -5.58 7.08 -23.62
CA ARG A 34 -5.02 7.50 -22.33
C ARG A 34 -5.26 6.44 -21.25
N TYR A 35 -6.48 5.91 -21.18
CA TYR A 35 -6.86 4.90 -20.20
C TYR A 35 -6.28 3.53 -20.52
N GLY A 36 -6.23 3.13 -21.79
CA GLY A 36 -5.53 1.93 -22.21
C GLY A 36 -4.04 1.97 -21.83
N LYS A 37 -3.36 3.08 -22.13
CA LYS A 37 -1.95 3.31 -21.75
C LYS A 37 -1.75 3.25 -20.24
N PHE A 38 -2.66 3.84 -19.47
CA PHE A 38 -2.63 3.80 -18.02
C PHE A 38 -2.72 2.37 -17.48
N LEU A 39 -3.70 1.58 -17.93
CA LEU A 39 -3.91 0.21 -17.49
C LEU A 39 -2.72 -0.70 -17.83
N ILE A 40 -2.19 -0.59 -19.04
CA ILE A 40 -1.02 -1.36 -19.49
C ILE A 40 0.19 -1.04 -18.60
N LYS A 41 0.53 0.24 -18.43
CA LYS A 41 1.66 0.66 -17.58
C LYS A 41 1.50 0.17 -16.14
N ARG A 42 0.27 0.22 -15.61
CA ARG A 42 -0.05 -0.24 -14.25
C ARG A 42 0.14 -1.74 -14.10
N PHE A 43 -0.38 -2.52 -15.04
CA PHE A 43 -0.28 -3.98 -15.04
C PHE A 43 1.17 -4.43 -15.04
N PHE A 44 1.99 -3.91 -15.97
CA PHE A 44 3.40 -4.30 -16.07
C PHE A 44 4.28 -3.78 -14.93
N ARG A 45 3.87 -2.73 -14.23
CA ARG A 45 4.55 -2.28 -13.01
C ARG A 45 4.32 -3.23 -11.83
N ILE A 46 3.12 -3.78 -11.70
CA ILE A 46 2.66 -4.48 -10.49
C ILE A 46 2.74 -6.00 -10.68
N TYR A 47 2.04 -6.52 -11.69
CA TYR A 47 1.74 -7.94 -11.80
C TYR A 47 2.98 -8.86 -11.95
N PRO A 48 4.00 -8.52 -12.77
CA PRO A 48 5.18 -9.39 -12.92
C PRO A 48 5.94 -9.63 -11.61
N ALA A 49 6.14 -8.59 -10.80
CA ALA A 49 6.87 -8.74 -9.53
C ALA A 49 6.04 -9.51 -8.49
N HIS A 50 4.71 -9.37 -8.49
CA HIS A 50 3.81 -10.22 -7.68
C HIS A 50 3.98 -11.70 -8.04
N VAL A 51 3.91 -12.03 -9.33
CA VAL A 51 4.06 -13.42 -9.81
C VAL A 51 5.38 -14.02 -9.38
N VAL A 52 6.49 -13.32 -9.61
CA VAL A 52 7.82 -13.84 -9.27
C VAL A 52 8.00 -13.98 -7.76
N CYS A 53 7.58 -12.99 -6.96
CA CYS A 53 7.65 -13.08 -5.50
C CYS A 53 6.87 -14.28 -4.97
N LEU A 54 5.64 -14.47 -5.45
CA LEU A 54 4.79 -15.59 -5.03
C LEU A 54 5.38 -16.95 -5.43
N LEU A 55 5.88 -17.08 -6.66
CA LEU A 55 6.49 -18.32 -7.12
C LEU A 55 7.74 -18.67 -6.32
N ILE A 56 8.64 -17.72 -6.07
CA ILE A 56 9.84 -17.95 -5.25
C ILE A 56 9.44 -18.36 -3.84
N LEU A 57 8.47 -17.67 -3.22
CA LEU A 57 7.96 -18.04 -1.90
C LEU A 57 7.43 -19.47 -1.88
N CYS A 58 6.58 -19.85 -2.85
CA CYS A 58 6.02 -21.20 -2.92
C CYS A 58 7.13 -22.25 -3.14
N THR A 59 8.10 -21.98 -4.00
CA THR A 59 9.26 -22.86 -4.22
C THR A 59 10.05 -23.06 -2.94
N VAL A 60 10.34 -21.99 -2.18
CA VAL A 60 11.03 -22.09 -0.89
C VAL A 60 10.23 -22.94 0.09
N LEU A 61 8.93 -22.70 0.22
CA LEU A 61 8.09 -23.47 1.14
C LEU A 61 8.04 -24.96 0.78
N ILE A 62 7.92 -25.29 -0.51
CA ILE A 62 7.81 -26.68 -0.98
C ILE A 62 9.15 -27.41 -0.91
N VAL A 63 10.23 -26.82 -1.44
CA VAL A 63 11.55 -27.46 -1.52
C VAL A 63 12.14 -27.73 -0.14
N PHE A 64 11.95 -26.80 0.80
CA PHE A 64 12.46 -26.97 2.16
C PHE A 64 11.44 -27.62 3.12
N GLY A 65 10.27 -28.05 2.62
CA GLY A 65 9.24 -28.67 3.46
C GLY A 65 8.77 -27.78 4.62
N ILE A 66 8.79 -26.46 4.44
CA ILE A 66 8.50 -25.49 5.50
C ILE A 66 7.00 -25.47 5.77
N VAL A 67 6.64 -25.95 6.95
CA VAL A 67 5.27 -25.94 7.46
C VAL A 67 5.27 -25.38 8.87
N ASN A 68 4.35 -24.46 9.13
CA ASN A 68 4.15 -23.85 10.44
C ASN A 68 3.31 -24.77 11.33
N PRO A 69 3.83 -25.22 12.50
CA PRO A 69 3.04 -26.02 13.44
C PRO A 69 1.87 -25.25 14.06
N GLY A 70 1.86 -23.92 13.96
CA GLY A 70 0.78 -23.06 14.46
C GLY A 70 0.79 -22.85 15.98
N THR A 71 1.77 -23.40 16.68
CA THR A 71 1.86 -23.47 18.15
C THR A 71 3.04 -22.70 18.74
N PHE A 72 3.74 -21.85 17.98
CA PHE A 72 4.84 -21.08 18.54
C PHE A 72 4.34 -20.11 19.64
N GLU A 73 4.64 -20.42 20.90
CA GLU A 73 4.03 -19.82 22.10
C GLU A 73 4.36 -18.32 22.30
N LYS A 74 5.53 -17.88 21.84
CA LYS A 74 5.98 -16.47 21.94
C LYS A 74 5.73 -15.67 20.64
N SER A 75 4.90 -16.21 19.76
CA SER A 75 4.56 -15.61 18.47
C SER A 75 3.19 -14.96 18.51
N SER A 76 2.98 -13.95 17.67
CA SER A 76 1.64 -13.38 17.50
C SER A 76 0.68 -14.39 16.86
N MET A 77 -0.60 -14.32 17.21
CA MET A 77 -1.67 -15.12 16.57
C MET A 77 -1.68 -14.94 15.04
N PHE A 78 -1.43 -13.72 14.57
CA PHE A 78 -1.30 -13.42 13.14
C PHE A 78 -0.20 -14.26 12.48
N TYR A 79 0.98 -14.34 13.08
CA TYR A 79 2.10 -15.13 12.55
C TYR A 79 1.74 -16.62 12.44
N ASN A 80 1.12 -17.18 13.49
CA ASN A 80 0.73 -18.58 13.57
C ASN A 80 -0.43 -18.95 12.61
N TRP A 81 -1.01 -18.00 11.88
CA TRP A 81 -2.05 -18.27 10.89
C TRP A 81 -1.48 -18.68 9.53
N PHE A 82 -0.23 -18.31 9.21
CA PHE A 82 0.36 -18.51 7.89
C PHE A 82 1.10 -19.84 7.77
N TYR A 83 1.03 -20.42 6.57
CA TYR A 83 1.75 -21.62 6.11
C TYR A 83 1.58 -22.86 6.99
N ARG A 84 0.38 -23.06 7.56
CA ARG A 84 0.04 -24.28 8.33
C ARG A 84 0.02 -25.55 7.49
N THR A 85 -0.10 -25.40 6.19
CA THR A 85 -0.03 -26.48 5.20
C THR A 85 0.85 -26.04 4.06
N ALA A 86 1.52 -27.00 3.41
CA ALA A 86 2.27 -26.73 2.19
C ALA A 86 1.31 -26.16 1.11
N PRO A 87 1.74 -25.17 0.30
CA PRO A 87 0.93 -24.66 -0.79
C PRO A 87 0.63 -25.74 -1.84
N ASP A 88 -0.64 -26.01 -2.09
CA ASP A 88 -1.07 -26.88 -3.19
C ASP A 88 -1.22 -26.10 -4.50
N ALA A 89 -1.42 -26.81 -5.62
CA ALA A 89 -1.57 -26.19 -6.93
C ALA A 89 -2.75 -25.19 -6.96
N ARG A 90 -3.85 -25.50 -6.26
CA ARG A 90 -5.02 -24.62 -6.18
C ARG A 90 -4.71 -23.33 -5.42
N ALA A 91 -3.98 -23.41 -4.31
CA ALA A 91 -3.50 -22.25 -3.55
C ALA A 91 -2.64 -21.35 -4.42
N ILE A 92 -1.67 -21.93 -5.13
CA ILE A 92 -0.76 -21.19 -6.00
C ILE A 92 -1.54 -20.46 -7.10
N ILE A 93 -2.40 -21.17 -7.84
CA ILE A 93 -3.18 -20.58 -8.94
C ILE A 93 -4.12 -19.48 -8.42
N THR A 94 -4.84 -19.72 -7.34
CA THR A 94 -5.79 -18.73 -6.80
C THR A 94 -5.12 -17.47 -6.26
N ASN A 95 -3.89 -17.57 -5.74
CA ASN A 95 -3.10 -16.42 -5.30
C ASN A 95 -2.40 -15.70 -6.48
N LEU A 96 -1.98 -16.42 -7.52
CA LEU A 96 -1.48 -15.81 -8.77
C LEU A 96 -2.57 -14.98 -9.48
N MET A 97 -3.81 -15.46 -9.45
CA MET A 97 -4.97 -14.74 -9.98
C MET A 97 -5.49 -13.63 -9.06
N LEU A 98 -4.88 -13.41 -7.88
CA LEU A 98 -5.35 -12.48 -6.85
C LEU A 98 -6.81 -12.73 -6.40
N LYS A 99 -7.32 -13.97 -6.58
CA LYS A 99 -8.61 -14.38 -6.02
C LYS A 99 -8.48 -14.50 -4.51
N GLN A 100 -7.43 -15.21 -4.08
CA GLN A 100 -7.00 -15.35 -2.69
C GLN A 100 -5.69 -14.58 -2.47
N THR A 101 -5.42 -14.19 -1.22
CA THR A 101 -4.23 -13.37 -0.86
C THR A 101 -3.61 -13.81 0.47
N TYR A 102 -3.81 -15.08 0.85
CA TYR A 102 -3.33 -15.60 2.14
C TYR A 102 -1.90 -16.14 2.06
N LEU A 103 -1.39 -16.50 0.86
CA LEU A 103 -0.01 -16.96 0.72
C LEU A 103 0.99 -15.83 0.92
N ASN A 104 0.63 -14.59 0.58
CA ASN A 104 1.42 -13.43 0.96
C ASN A 104 0.48 -12.35 1.51
N SER A 105 0.59 -12.11 2.81
CA SER A 105 -0.32 -11.25 3.57
C SER A 105 -0.40 -9.80 3.09
N VAL A 106 0.50 -9.37 2.20
CA VAL A 106 0.54 -8.00 1.67
C VAL A 106 -0.22 -7.88 0.34
N THR A 107 -0.51 -9.01 -0.32
CA THR A 107 -1.09 -9.03 -1.67
C THR A 107 -2.56 -8.62 -1.73
N TRP A 108 -3.25 -8.58 -0.59
CA TRP A 108 -4.62 -8.04 -0.52
C TRP A 108 -4.66 -6.58 -0.96
N SER A 109 -3.67 -5.76 -0.62
CA SER A 109 -3.63 -4.35 -1.02
C SER A 109 -3.30 -4.19 -2.52
N VAL A 110 -2.49 -5.11 -3.06
CA VAL A 110 -2.20 -5.21 -4.51
C VAL A 110 -3.47 -5.53 -5.29
N LYS A 111 -4.30 -6.46 -4.77
CA LYS A 111 -5.61 -6.77 -5.33
C LYS A 111 -6.51 -5.52 -5.35
N VAL A 112 -6.58 -4.78 -4.25
CA VAL A 112 -7.33 -3.50 -4.18
C VAL A 112 -6.83 -2.53 -5.24
N GLU A 113 -5.52 -2.36 -5.32
CA GLU A 113 -4.87 -1.42 -6.23
C GLU A 113 -5.14 -1.75 -7.72
N MET A 114 -5.09 -3.03 -8.10
CA MET A 114 -5.39 -3.48 -9.46
C MET A 114 -6.87 -3.33 -9.81
N ILE A 115 -7.77 -3.67 -8.90
CA ILE A 115 -9.21 -3.55 -9.14
C ILE A 115 -9.61 -2.07 -9.21
N VAL A 116 -9.10 -1.23 -8.31
CA VAL A 116 -9.33 0.22 -8.35
C VAL A 116 -8.82 0.81 -9.65
N ALA A 117 -7.65 0.38 -10.16
CA ALA A 117 -7.10 0.88 -11.42
C ALA A 117 -8.06 0.70 -12.60
N LEU A 118 -8.91 -0.35 -12.63
CA LEU A 118 -9.85 -0.61 -13.72
C LEU A 118 -10.90 0.49 -13.86
N PHE A 119 -11.43 1.00 -12.75
CA PHE A 119 -12.45 2.06 -12.74
C PHE A 119 -11.91 3.43 -12.33
N PHE A 120 -10.62 3.52 -11.99
CA PHE A 120 -9.93 4.78 -11.69
C PHE A 120 -10.13 5.87 -12.76
N PRO A 121 -10.15 5.55 -14.08
CA PRO A 121 -10.46 6.55 -15.11
C PRO A 121 -11.80 7.27 -14.92
N VAL A 122 -12.83 6.57 -14.44
CA VAL A 122 -14.15 7.17 -14.19
C VAL A 122 -14.08 8.12 -13.00
N LEU A 123 -13.41 7.71 -11.91
CA LEU A 123 -13.17 8.57 -10.75
C LEU A 123 -12.38 9.82 -11.15
N HIS A 124 -11.37 9.66 -12.01
CA HIS A 124 -10.58 10.76 -12.58
C HIS A 124 -11.45 11.77 -13.32
N LEU A 125 -12.30 11.33 -14.24
CA LEU A 125 -13.20 12.22 -14.99
C LEU A 125 -14.09 13.04 -14.05
N VAL A 126 -14.70 12.37 -13.08
CA VAL A 126 -15.58 13.05 -12.13
C VAL A 126 -14.81 14.06 -11.28
N SER A 127 -13.60 13.72 -10.83
CA SER A 127 -12.75 14.61 -10.03
C SER A 127 -12.24 15.84 -10.79
N ARG A 128 -12.19 15.78 -12.12
CA ARG A 128 -11.72 16.86 -13.00
C ARG A 128 -12.87 17.60 -13.69
N ALA A 129 -14.13 17.25 -13.40
CA ALA A 129 -15.28 18.02 -13.83
C ALA A 129 -15.17 19.46 -13.31
N ASN A 130 -15.32 20.45 -14.20
CA ASN A 130 -15.08 21.86 -13.90
C ASN A 130 -16.34 22.72 -14.07
N ASN A 131 -17.45 22.30 -13.46
CA ASN A 131 -18.70 23.05 -13.46
C ASN A 131 -19.07 23.47 -12.03
N ASN A 132 -19.92 24.47 -11.84
CA ASN A 132 -20.31 24.99 -10.53
C ASN A 132 -20.90 23.92 -9.59
N ARG A 133 -21.46 22.84 -10.15
CA ARG A 133 -22.01 21.70 -9.40
C ARG A 133 -20.97 20.61 -9.07
N ALA A 134 -19.78 20.65 -9.69
CA ALA A 134 -18.80 19.58 -9.58
C ALA A 134 -18.29 19.34 -8.14
N PRO A 135 -17.96 20.37 -7.34
CA PRO A 135 -17.52 20.14 -5.95
C PRO A 135 -18.58 19.43 -5.11
N PHE A 136 -19.86 19.76 -5.32
CA PHE A 136 -20.97 19.12 -4.61
C PHE A 136 -21.14 17.64 -5.02
N VAL A 137 -21.08 17.34 -6.31
CA VAL A 137 -21.14 15.96 -6.82
C VAL A 137 -19.96 15.13 -6.29
N GLN A 138 -18.76 15.70 -6.29
CA GLN A 138 -17.56 15.02 -5.80
C GLN A 138 -17.62 14.77 -4.29
N LEU A 139 -18.14 15.72 -3.51
CA LEU A 139 -18.37 15.53 -2.07
C LEU A 139 -19.41 14.43 -1.82
N ILE A 140 -20.52 14.41 -2.56
CA ILE A 140 -21.54 13.35 -2.46
C ILE A 140 -20.90 11.98 -2.74
N ILE A 141 -20.09 11.87 -3.80
CA ILE A 141 -19.42 10.60 -4.14
C ILE A 141 -18.44 10.20 -3.05
N LEU A 142 -17.67 11.14 -2.49
CA LEU A 142 -16.76 10.85 -1.38
C LEU A 142 -17.54 10.32 -0.16
N LEU A 143 -18.62 11.00 0.23
CA LEU A 143 -19.47 10.59 1.35
C LEU A 143 -20.15 9.24 1.08
N LEU A 144 -20.60 8.99 -0.14
CA LEU A 144 -21.17 7.71 -0.55
C LEU A 144 -20.13 6.58 -0.43
N LEU A 145 -18.90 6.79 -0.91
CA LEU A 145 -17.82 5.80 -0.82
C LEU A 145 -17.43 5.54 0.64
N ILE A 146 -17.44 6.56 1.50
CA ILE A 146 -17.23 6.41 2.94
C ILE A 146 -18.40 5.62 3.56
N GLY A 147 -19.65 5.98 3.25
CA GLY A 147 -20.83 5.27 3.73
C GLY A 147 -20.84 3.79 3.33
N LEU A 148 -20.51 3.48 2.07
CA LEU A 148 -20.36 2.12 1.57
C LEU A 148 -19.26 1.34 2.30
N SER A 149 -18.17 2.02 2.69
CA SER A 149 -17.09 1.39 3.48
C SER A 149 -17.52 1.00 4.90
N ILE A 150 -18.47 1.74 5.47
CA ILE A 150 -18.99 1.51 6.83
C ILE A 150 -20.09 0.45 6.83
N VAL A 151 -21.01 0.51 5.86
CA VAL A 151 -22.17 -0.39 5.79
C VAL A 151 -21.79 -1.79 5.30
N ASN A 152 -20.76 -1.90 4.46
CA ASN A 152 -20.34 -3.18 3.91
C ASN A 152 -18.86 -3.51 4.22
N PRO A 153 -18.49 -3.66 5.50
CA PRO A 153 -17.12 -4.00 5.87
C PRO A 153 -16.72 -5.41 5.39
N GLY A 154 -17.70 -6.30 5.16
CA GLY A 154 -17.51 -7.66 4.67
C GLY A 154 -17.66 -7.84 3.14
N GLY A 155 -17.97 -6.78 2.39
CA GLY A 155 -18.32 -6.80 0.95
C GLY A 155 -17.15 -7.06 0.00
N GLY A 156 -16.10 -7.68 0.53
CA GLY A 156 -14.81 -7.87 -0.13
C GLY A 156 -13.78 -6.84 0.31
N VAL A 157 -12.52 -7.16 -0.03
CA VAL A 157 -11.33 -6.40 0.39
C VAL A 157 -11.25 -4.99 -0.26
N VAL A 158 -11.99 -4.74 -1.35
CA VAL A 158 -11.79 -3.54 -2.20
C VAL A 158 -12.64 -2.36 -1.78
N LEU A 159 -13.97 -2.56 -1.66
CA LEU A 159 -14.94 -1.48 -1.49
C LEU A 159 -14.60 -0.57 -0.29
N PRO A 160 -14.18 -1.10 0.88
CA PRO A 160 -13.83 -0.26 2.03
C PRO A 160 -12.62 0.65 1.84
N HIS A 161 -11.93 0.59 0.71
CA HIS A 161 -10.69 1.34 0.48
C HIS A 161 -10.75 2.27 -0.73
N VAL A 162 -11.81 2.21 -1.55
CA VAL A 162 -11.95 3.04 -2.74
C VAL A 162 -11.96 4.54 -2.40
N TYR A 163 -12.62 4.92 -1.29
CA TYR A 163 -12.68 6.32 -0.85
C TYR A 163 -11.29 6.91 -0.57
N LYS A 164 -10.30 6.09 -0.19
CA LYS A 164 -8.92 6.54 0.11
C LYS A 164 -8.21 6.97 -1.18
N PHE A 165 -8.37 6.21 -2.26
CA PHE A 165 -7.88 6.60 -3.59
C PHE A 165 -8.58 7.85 -4.10
N TYR A 166 -9.90 7.92 -3.92
CA TYR A 166 -10.69 9.08 -4.36
C TYR A 166 -10.31 10.34 -3.58
N LEU A 167 -10.14 10.25 -2.27
CA LEU A 167 -9.66 11.35 -1.43
C LEU A 167 -8.29 11.86 -1.92
N GLY A 168 -7.36 10.95 -2.23
CA GLY A 168 -6.06 11.31 -2.82
C GLY A 168 -6.18 12.03 -4.17
N LEU A 169 -7.10 11.60 -5.01
CA LEU A 169 -7.35 12.19 -6.33
C LEU A 169 -7.87 13.65 -6.25
N LEU A 170 -8.55 14.01 -5.16
CA LEU A 170 -9.07 15.36 -4.89
C LEU A 170 -8.00 16.32 -4.36
N ILE A 171 -6.89 15.81 -3.81
CA ILE A 171 -5.82 16.64 -3.21
C ILE A 171 -5.27 17.68 -4.19
N PRO A 172 -4.86 17.34 -5.43
CA PRO A 172 -4.34 18.33 -6.38
C PRO A 172 -5.37 19.39 -6.79
N THR A 173 -6.67 19.05 -6.78
CA THR A 173 -7.75 19.95 -7.20
C THR A 173 -8.10 20.96 -6.12
N TYR A 174 -8.24 20.51 -4.87
CA TYR A 174 -8.77 21.33 -3.78
C TYR A 174 -7.75 21.76 -2.74
N GLY A 175 -6.56 21.15 -2.72
CA GLY A 175 -5.56 21.43 -1.70
C GLY A 175 -5.19 22.91 -1.61
N MET A 176 -4.92 23.54 -2.76
CA MET A 176 -4.60 24.98 -2.82
C MET A 176 -5.75 25.87 -2.36
N ALA A 177 -6.98 25.58 -2.79
CA ALA A 177 -8.16 26.34 -2.38
C ALA A 177 -8.39 26.24 -0.87
N LEU A 178 -8.20 25.05 -0.30
CA LEU A 178 -8.33 24.81 1.14
C LEU A 178 -7.27 25.57 1.94
N ALA A 179 -6.01 25.59 1.49
CA ALA A 179 -4.98 26.39 2.15
C ALA A 179 -5.21 27.89 2.03
N ALA A 180 -5.71 28.38 0.88
CA ALA A 180 -6.09 29.77 0.72
C ALA A 180 -7.23 30.16 1.68
N PHE A 181 -8.22 29.28 1.88
CA PHE A 181 -9.30 29.48 2.85
C PHE A 181 -8.79 29.60 4.28
N PHE A 182 -7.89 28.71 4.73
CA PHE A 182 -7.31 28.80 6.08
C PHE A 182 -6.49 30.09 6.28
N LYS A 183 -5.73 30.50 5.26
CA LYS A 183 -4.99 31.78 5.27
C LYS A 183 -5.95 32.98 5.36
N TYR A 184 -7.04 32.96 4.58
CA TYR A 184 -8.06 34.01 4.61
C TYR A 184 -8.75 34.13 5.98
N LYS A 185 -9.08 32.99 6.61
CA LYS A 185 -9.67 32.94 7.96
C LYS A 185 -8.70 33.26 9.09
N LYS A 186 -7.44 33.65 8.79
CA LYS A 186 -6.37 33.91 9.77
C LYS A 186 -6.14 32.75 10.75
N LEU A 187 -6.47 31.52 10.34
CA LEU A 187 -6.16 30.31 11.10
C LEU A 187 -4.68 29.98 10.89
N SER A 188 -3.82 30.56 11.73
CA SER A 188 -2.37 30.34 11.66
C SER A 188 -1.99 29.11 12.49
N ILE A 189 -2.21 27.92 11.92
CA ILE A 189 -1.67 26.69 12.48
C ILE A 189 -0.28 26.47 11.87
N SER A 190 0.74 26.32 12.71
CA SER A 190 2.10 26.07 12.23
C SER A 190 2.18 24.75 11.44
N THR A 191 2.98 24.72 10.37
CA THR A 191 3.21 23.49 9.59
C THR A 191 3.64 22.30 10.47
N PRO A 192 4.56 22.45 11.46
CA PRO A 192 4.90 21.37 12.38
C PRO A 192 3.68 20.86 13.17
N THR A 193 2.81 21.74 13.65
CA THR A 193 1.58 21.34 14.34
C THR A 193 0.67 20.51 13.44
N ILE A 194 0.47 20.92 12.18
CA ILE A 194 -0.36 20.17 11.21
C ILE A 194 0.24 18.78 10.96
N VAL A 195 1.57 18.70 10.78
CA VAL A 195 2.26 17.41 10.56
C VAL A 195 2.11 16.51 11.79
N THR A 196 2.32 17.05 12.99
CA THR A 196 2.15 16.30 14.25
C THR A 196 0.72 15.80 14.40
N LEU A 197 -0.29 16.66 14.22
CA LEU A 197 -1.71 16.25 14.29
C LEU A 197 -2.06 15.19 13.24
N SER A 198 -1.49 15.31 12.03
CA SER A 198 -1.67 14.31 10.98
C SER A 198 -1.06 12.96 11.36
N ILE A 199 0.14 12.95 11.93
CA ILE A 199 0.80 11.74 12.41
C ILE A 199 -0.01 11.12 13.56
N VAL A 200 -0.47 11.93 14.51
CA VAL A 200 -1.33 11.48 15.61
C VAL A 200 -2.61 10.85 15.05
N ALA A 201 -3.30 11.51 14.13
CA ALA A 201 -4.51 10.95 13.48
C ALA A 201 -4.24 9.60 12.79
N ILE A 202 -3.08 9.45 12.15
CA ILE A 202 -2.67 8.21 11.49
C ILE A 202 -2.41 7.08 12.49
N LEU A 203 -1.80 7.39 13.64
CA LEU A 203 -1.37 6.41 14.65
C LEU A 203 -2.47 6.02 15.64
N VAL A 204 -3.36 6.96 16.00
CA VAL A 204 -4.30 6.82 17.12
C VAL A 204 -5.58 6.05 16.77
N GLU A 205 -6.05 6.08 15.52
CA GLU A 205 -7.34 5.47 15.14
C GLU A 205 -7.43 3.98 15.54
N ARG A 206 -6.32 3.23 15.43
CA ARG A 206 -6.28 1.81 15.81
C ARG A 206 -6.38 1.56 17.32
N GLN A 207 -6.02 2.53 18.16
CA GLN A 207 -6.12 2.40 19.62
C GLN A 207 -7.50 2.80 20.17
N LEU A 208 -8.23 3.65 19.44
CA LEU A 208 -9.54 4.16 19.86
C LEU A 208 -10.70 3.24 19.44
N VAL A 209 -10.56 2.51 18.34
CA VAL A 209 -11.62 1.63 17.83
C VAL A 209 -11.33 0.18 18.23
N TYR A 210 -12.02 -0.30 19.27
CA TYR A 210 -12.06 -1.72 19.61
C TYR A 210 -12.80 -2.48 18.50
N GLY A 211 -12.05 -3.16 17.64
CA GLY A 211 -12.58 -3.92 16.51
C GLY A 211 -11.90 -3.53 15.20
N SER A 212 -11.33 -4.51 14.50
CA SER A 212 -10.64 -4.29 13.21
C SER A 212 -11.66 -4.12 12.09
N TYR A 213 -12.40 -3.02 12.07
CA TYR A 213 -13.39 -2.73 11.04
C TYR A 213 -12.78 -1.88 9.92
N PRO A 214 -12.71 -2.38 8.67
CA PRO A 214 -12.12 -1.67 7.53
C PRO A 214 -12.73 -0.29 7.21
N GLY A 215 -13.98 -0.05 7.65
CA GLY A 215 -14.71 1.21 7.48
C GLY A 215 -14.34 2.33 8.48
N PHE A 216 -13.66 2.01 9.58
CA PHE A 216 -13.21 2.98 10.59
C PHE A 216 -11.76 3.42 10.33
N GLY A 217 -11.50 3.86 9.10
CA GLY A 217 -10.21 4.36 8.64
C GLY A 217 -10.23 5.83 8.19
N VAL A 218 -11.32 6.55 8.50
CA VAL A 218 -11.56 7.89 7.95
C VAL A 218 -10.64 8.91 8.60
N ILE A 219 -10.40 8.80 9.91
CA ILE A 219 -9.52 9.74 10.63
C ILE A 219 -8.08 9.56 10.14
N GLN A 220 -7.61 8.32 10.01
CA GLN A 220 -6.30 8.03 9.43
C GLN A 220 -6.21 8.47 7.97
N ALA A 221 -7.28 8.30 7.18
CA ALA A 221 -7.30 8.73 5.80
C ALA A 221 -7.22 10.27 5.67
N LEU A 222 -7.94 11.01 6.51
CA LEU A 222 -7.87 12.47 6.56
C LEU A 222 -6.48 12.93 7.02
N GLY A 223 -5.92 12.32 8.07
CA GLY A 223 -4.56 12.59 8.53
C GLY A 223 -3.52 12.35 7.44
N ALA A 224 -3.61 11.22 6.74
CA ALA A 224 -2.72 10.91 5.62
C ALA A 224 -2.90 11.86 4.43
N ALA A 225 -4.13 12.28 4.10
CA ALA A 225 -4.40 13.24 3.03
C ALA A 225 -3.82 14.62 3.35
N VAL A 226 -3.99 15.11 4.58
CA VAL A 226 -3.39 16.38 5.04
C VAL A 226 -1.87 16.29 5.03
N LEU A 227 -1.29 15.19 5.53
CA LEU A 227 0.16 14.97 5.51
C LEU A 227 0.69 15.01 4.07
N ILE A 228 0.09 14.26 3.15
CA ILE A 228 0.49 14.23 1.74
C ILE A 228 0.36 15.62 1.10
N TYR A 229 -0.72 16.35 1.37
CA TYR A 229 -0.90 17.72 0.90
C TYR A 229 0.23 18.66 1.38
N VAL A 230 0.53 18.66 2.68
CA VAL A 230 1.59 19.50 3.26
C VAL A 230 2.95 19.16 2.65
N LEU A 231 3.22 17.88 2.41
CA LEU A 231 4.45 17.40 1.77
C LEU A 231 4.56 17.80 0.29
N MET A 232 3.43 17.92 -0.42
CA MET A 232 3.41 18.41 -1.80
C MET A 232 3.72 19.91 -1.88
N GLN A 233 3.27 20.70 -0.90
CA GLN A 233 3.45 22.16 -0.91
C GLN A 233 4.81 22.62 -0.41
N ASN A 234 5.32 22.00 0.65
CA ASN A 234 6.66 22.27 1.14
C ASN A 234 7.64 21.37 0.40
N SER A 235 8.13 21.82 -0.78
CA SER A 235 9.07 21.25 -1.76
C SER A 235 9.98 20.07 -1.37
N GLY A 236 9.44 19.06 -0.68
CA GLY A 236 10.18 18.23 0.25
C GLY A 236 10.97 19.05 1.28
N GLY A 237 10.58 19.04 2.56
CA GLY A 237 11.51 19.42 3.65
C GLY A 237 12.85 18.69 3.51
N TRP A 238 13.90 19.12 4.22
CA TRP A 238 15.28 18.60 4.07
C TRP A 238 15.38 17.06 3.95
N LEU A 239 14.53 16.31 4.66
CA LEU A 239 14.39 14.86 4.57
C LEU A 239 14.09 14.35 3.16
N PHE A 240 13.15 14.94 2.42
CA PHE A 240 12.76 14.49 1.08
C PHE A 240 13.77 14.88 -0.01
N ARG A 241 14.73 15.75 0.31
CA ARG A 241 15.90 16.03 -0.54
C ARG A 241 16.97 14.94 -0.42
N LEU A 242 16.89 14.09 0.60
CA LEU A 242 17.81 12.97 0.75
C LEU A 242 17.60 11.98 -0.39
N LYS A 243 18.64 11.82 -1.22
CA LYS A 243 18.65 10.87 -2.34
C LYS A 243 18.27 9.46 -1.89
N ALA A 244 18.59 9.09 -0.65
CA ALA A 244 18.22 7.82 -0.05
C ALA A 244 16.70 7.62 0.06
N LEU A 245 15.95 8.62 0.55
CA LEU A 245 14.49 8.54 0.67
C LEU A 245 13.80 8.53 -0.70
N LYS A 246 14.34 9.27 -1.68
CA LYS A 246 13.85 9.21 -3.06
C LYS A 246 14.06 7.82 -3.69
N LYS A 247 15.24 7.21 -3.48
CA LYS A 247 15.54 5.84 -3.93
C LYS A 247 14.64 4.81 -3.25
N LEU A 248 14.40 4.94 -1.94
CA LEU A 248 13.47 4.06 -1.22
C LEU A 248 12.05 4.12 -1.80
N GLY A 249 11.59 5.31 -2.21
CA GLY A 249 10.32 5.45 -2.92
C GLY A 249 10.25 4.70 -4.25
N GLN A 250 11.35 4.60 -4.99
CA GLN A 250 11.41 3.90 -6.29
C GLN A 250 11.24 2.38 -6.13
N TYR A 251 11.79 1.81 -5.07
CA TYR A 251 11.77 0.36 -4.80
C TYR A 251 10.66 -0.05 -3.83
N SER A 252 9.79 0.91 -3.47
CA SER A 252 8.77 0.74 -2.43
C SER A 252 7.81 -0.42 -2.71
N TYR A 253 7.47 -0.66 -3.98
CA TYR A 253 6.60 -1.77 -4.36
C TYR A 253 7.28 -3.13 -4.19
N SER A 254 8.47 -3.31 -4.75
CA SER A 254 9.28 -4.52 -4.53
C SER A 254 9.54 -4.75 -3.02
N PHE A 255 9.87 -3.72 -2.25
CA PHE A 255 10.04 -3.84 -0.80
C PHE A 255 8.75 -4.29 -0.10
N TYR A 256 7.62 -3.71 -0.50
CA TYR A 256 6.31 -4.08 0.04
C TYR A 256 5.96 -5.55 -0.22
N LEU A 257 6.31 -6.11 -1.38
CA LEU A 257 6.07 -7.53 -1.67
C LEU A 257 6.93 -8.47 -0.82
N TRP A 258 8.21 -8.12 -0.63
CA TRP A 258 9.21 -9.02 -0.03
C TRP A 258 9.31 -8.93 1.49
N HIS A 259 8.91 -7.82 2.12
CA HIS A 259 9.11 -7.64 3.56
C HIS A 259 8.42 -8.72 4.41
N PHE A 260 7.20 -9.12 4.07
CA PHE A 260 6.47 -10.12 4.83
C PHE A 260 7.02 -11.54 4.67
N PRO A 261 7.23 -12.07 3.44
CA PRO A 261 7.89 -13.36 3.23
C PRO A 261 9.23 -13.48 3.96
N ILE A 262 10.07 -12.44 3.88
CA ILE A 262 11.41 -12.44 4.48
C ILE A 262 11.31 -12.42 6.01
N LEU A 263 10.50 -11.52 6.57
CA LEU A 263 10.26 -11.49 8.01
C LEU A 263 9.75 -12.84 8.51
N TRP A 264 8.81 -13.46 7.78
CA TRP A 264 8.20 -14.71 8.19
C TRP A 264 9.20 -15.87 8.18
N LEU A 265 9.98 -16.02 7.10
CA LEU A 265 10.99 -17.08 6.93
C LEU A 265 12.13 -16.93 7.94
N MET A 266 12.62 -15.71 8.17
CA MET A 266 13.66 -15.47 9.17
C MET A 266 13.19 -15.84 10.58
N TYR A 267 11.95 -15.49 10.92
CA TYR A 267 11.37 -15.82 12.20
C TYR A 267 11.11 -17.33 12.34
N TYR A 268 10.71 -18.01 11.26
CA TYR A 268 10.58 -19.47 11.23
C TYR A 268 11.92 -20.15 11.54
N GLY A 269 12.98 -19.77 10.84
CA GLY A 269 14.32 -20.33 11.02
C GLY A 269 14.87 -20.16 12.43
N LEU A 270 14.50 -19.08 13.13
CA LEU A 270 14.90 -18.86 14.53
C LEU A 270 14.16 -19.78 15.50
N HIS A 271 12.87 -20.06 15.27
CA HIS A 271 12.10 -20.96 16.13
C HIS A 271 12.47 -22.42 15.95
N THR A 272 12.82 -22.84 14.72
CA THR A 272 13.21 -24.21 14.43
C THR A 272 14.67 -24.52 14.78
N ASN A 273 15.48 -23.49 15.05
CA ASN A 273 16.88 -23.68 15.40
C ASN A 273 17.04 -23.86 16.92
N LEU A 274 17.57 -25.03 17.31
CA LEU A 274 17.74 -25.45 18.70
C LEU A 274 18.58 -24.47 19.54
N ILE A 275 19.54 -23.76 18.94
CA ILE A 275 20.40 -22.80 19.63
C ILE A 275 19.60 -21.56 20.05
N PHE A 276 18.68 -21.10 19.20
CA PHE A 276 17.90 -19.90 19.45
C PHE A 276 16.67 -20.15 20.29
N HIS A 277 16.24 -21.40 20.46
CA HIS A 277 15.07 -21.75 21.27
C HIS A 277 15.19 -21.24 22.72
N GLY A 278 16.33 -21.48 23.38
CA GLY A 278 16.58 -20.96 24.74
C GLY A 278 16.65 -19.43 24.83
N LEU A 279 17.17 -18.78 23.77
CA LEU A 279 17.23 -17.32 23.67
C LEU A 279 15.84 -16.69 23.48
N ILE A 280 14.94 -17.35 22.75
CA ILE A 280 13.56 -16.89 22.56
C ILE A 280 12.82 -16.86 23.90
N HIS A 281 12.96 -17.88 24.75
CA HIS A 281 12.28 -17.93 26.05
C HIS A 281 12.79 -16.86 27.03
N SER A 282 14.09 -16.55 27.00
CA SER A 282 14.73 -15.61 27.92
C SER A 282 14.70 -14.15 27.43
N HIS A 283 14.77 -13.91 26.12
CA HIS A 283 14.98 -12.58 25.54
C HIS A 283 14.08 -12.30 24.31
N ALA A 284 12.85 -12.84 24.31
CA ALA A 284 11.88 -12.72 23.20
C ALA A 284 11.79 -11.31 22.59
N PHE A 285 11.71 -10.27 23.44
CA PHE A 285 11.55 -8.89 22.98
C PHE A 285 12.79 -8.35 22.27
N ALA A 286 13.98 -8.53 22.86
CA ALA A 286 15.23 -8.09 22.26
C ALA A 286 15.47 -8.80 20.91
N LEU A 287 15.22 -10.11 20.86
CA LEU A 287 15.34 -10.88 19.63
C LEU A 287 14.33 -10.40 18.57
N ALA A 288 13.10 -10.10 18.94
CA ALA A 288 12.10 -9.54 18.02
C ALA A 288 12.54 -8.18 17.43
N CYS A 289 13.17 -7.31 18.24
CA CYS A 289 13.73 -6.05 17.75
C CYS A 289 14.88 -6.27 16.76
N VAL A 290 15.80 -7.20 17.08
CA VAL A 290 16.92 -7.56 16.19
C VAL A 290 16.40 -8.13 14.88
N ILE A 291 15.47 -9.09 14.92
CA ILE A 291 14.83 -9.65 13.71
C ILE A 291 14.14 -8.57 12.90
N CYS A 292 13.44 -7.63 13.54
CA CYS A 292 12.78 -6.53 12.83
C CYS A 292 13.79 -5.72 12.02
N VAL A 293 14.92 -5.33 12.62
CA VAL A 293 15.97 -4.57 11.93
C VAL A 293 16.61 -5.38 10.80
N ILE A 294 17.01 -6.62 11.07
CA ILE A 294 17.67 -7.48 10.08
C ILE A 294 16.72 -7.81 8.93
N SER A 295 15.44 -8.10 9.22
CA SER A 295 14.44 -8.41 8.19
C SER A 295 14.14 -7.21 7.30
N ILE A 296 14.10 -5.98 7.83
CA ILE A 296 13.99 -4.75 7.00
C ILE A 296 15.19 -4.63 6.08
N PHE A 297 16.40 -4.83 6.60
CA PHE A 297 17.62 -4.74 5.80
C PHE A 297 17.67 -5.84 4.71
N ALA A 298 17.38 -7.08 5.07
CA ALA A 298 17.30 -8.20 4.14
C ALA A 298 16.22 -7.96 3.08
N ALA A 299 15.04 -7.49 3.49
CA ALA A 299 13.95 -7.13 2.57
C ALA A 299 14.34 -6.01 1.62
N TYR A 300 15.11 -5.03 2.08
CA TYR A 300 15.64 -3.98 1.22
C TYR A 300 16.60 -4.53 0.15
N LEU A 301 17.52 -5.44 0.52
CA LEU A 301 18.43 -6.06 -0.44
C LEU A 301 17.69 -6.90 -1.50
N PHE A 302 16.75 -7.74 -1.07
CA PHE A 302 15.91 -8.52 -1.99
C PHE A 302 15.03 -7.62 -2.87
N ALA A 303 14.49 -6.55 -2.31
CA ALA A 303 13.70 -5.58 -3.04
C ALA A 303 14.51 -4.88 -4.14
N LEU A 304 15.77 -4.56 -3.89
CA LEU A 304 16.64 -3.95 -4.89
C LEU A 304 16.88 -4.90 -6.07
N ILE A 305 17.17 -6.17 -5.79
CA ILE A 305 17.36 -7.19 -6.82
C ILE A 305 16.06 -7.39 -7.62
N SER A 306 14.94 -7.58 -6.91
CA SER A 306 13.61 -7.74 -7.51
C SER A 306 13.22 -6.54 -8.37
N TYR A 307 13.52 -5.33 -7.90
CA TYR A 307 13.24 -4.11 -8.64
C TYR A 307 14.02 -4.08 -9.95
N LEU A 308 15.34 -4.27 -9.90
CA LEU A 308 16.20 -4.20 -11.08
C LEU A 308 15.91 -5.32 -12.09
N ALA A 309 15.65 -6.53 -11.58
CA ALA A 309 15.42 -7.70 -12.41
C ALA A 309 14.01 -7.73 -13.03
N ILE A 310 12.99 -7.28 -12.30
CA ILE A 310 11.58 -7.53 -12.65
C ILE A 310 10.81 -6.21 -12.79
N GLU A 311 10.68 -5.43 -11.71
CA GLU A 311 9.80 -4.25 -11.68
C GLU A 311 10.23 -3.19 -12.71
N HIS A 312 11.51 -2.82 -12.72
CA HIS A 312 12.07 -1.83 -13.63
C HIS A 312 11.95 -2.26 -15.09
N ARG A 313 12.24 -3.53 -15.39
CA ARG A 313 12.07 -4.09 -16.74
C ARG A 313 10.62 -4.12 -17.16
N GLY A 314 9.72 -4.47 -16.25
CA GLY A 314 8.27 -4.41 -16.45
C GLY A 314 7.80 -3.00 -16.78
N ILE A 315 8.27 -1.97 -16.06
CA ILE A 315 7.95 -0.56 -16.34
C ILE A 315 8.38 -0.16 -17.75
N ILE A 316 9.61 -0.52 -18.16
CA ILE A 316 10.12 -0.20 -19.52
C ILE A 316 9.28 -0.92 -20.58
N PHE A 317 9.04 -2.23 -20.40
CA PHE A 317 8.27 -3.02 -21.34
C PHE A 317 6.83 -2.51 -21.46
N GLY A 318 6.17 -2.23 -20.35
CA GLY A 318 4.82 -1.66 -20.32
C GLY A 318 4.74 -0.30 -20.99
N ARG A 319 5.78 0.54 -20.89
CA ARG A 319 5.85 1.81 -21.64
C ARG A 319 5.89 1.57 -23.15
N ASN A 320 6.72 0.63 -23.61
CA ASN A 320 6.86 0.31 -25.03
C ASN A 320 5.58 -0.30 -25.63
N VAL A 321 4.93 -1.20 -24.88
CA VAL A 321 3.65 -1.80 -25.25
C VAL A 321 2.57 -0.71 -25.34
N ALA A 322 2.47 0.14 -24.32
CA ALA A 322 1.49 1.24 -24.28
C ALA A 322 1.65 2.22 -25.45
N THR A 323 2.88 2.45 -25.94
CA THR A 323 3.10 3.30 -27.11
C THR A 323 2.74 2.61 -28.42
N LYS A 324 3.00 1.31 -28.58
CA LYS A 324 2.74 0.56 -29.83
C LYS A 324 1.24 0.28 -30.08
N PHE A 325 0.47 0.01 -29.03
CA PHE A 325 -0.96 -0.30 -29.15
C PHE A 325 -1.83 0.90 -29.56
N TRP A 326 -1.29 2.11 -29.43
CA TRP A 326 -2.03 3.38 -29.57
C TRP A 326 -1.23 4.44 -30.32
N SER A 327 -0.27 4.00 -31.16
CA SER A 327 0.40 4.81 -32.19
C SER A 327 -0.45 4.81 -33.45
#